data_AF-A0A376MUN8-F1
#
_entry.id   AF-A0A376MUN8-F1
#
_cell.length_a   1.000
_cell.length_b   1.000
_cell.length_c   1.000
_cell.angle_alpha   90.00
_cell.angle_beta   90.00
_cell.angle_gamma   90.00
#
_symmetry.space_group_name_H-M   'P 1'
#
loop_
_entity.id
_entity.type
_entity.pdbx_description
1 polymer ?
#
loop_
_entity_poly.entity_id
_entity_poly.type
_entity_poly.pdbx_seq_one_letter_code
_entity_poly.pdbx_strand_id
1 'polypeptide(L)'
;MNQSRMRAQKAPDGSVWTRRKRRISRLQERISFIWQNQNRTLKNWHHGSGKYGQTITGWDEDRSGIRTFYRSDILRFLEIRTRRINRDTTKTVPMFAKLRTARYLKVKADASGVTVGYSGVAARIARVHQFGERDRVAAGMYTDYPARELLGITPADERLIQRIIMDNIARAVA
;
A
#
# COMPACT_ATOMS: atom_id res chain seq x y z
N MET A 1 -13.67 11.84 -17.62
CA MET A 1 -12.28 11.36 -17.84
C MET A 1 -11.67 10.61 -16.65
N ASN A 2 -11.46 11.25 -15.48
CA ASN A 2 -10.60 10.71 -14.41
C ASN A 2 -11.02 9.34 -13.87
N GLN A 3 -12.31 9.09 -13.64
CA GLN A 3 -12.79 7.78 -13.15
C GLN A 3 -12.42 6.60 -14.09
N SER A 4 -12.62 6.77 -15.39
CA SER A 4 -12.32 5.75 -16.41
C SER A 4 -10.81 5.48 -16.46
N ARG A 5 -10.02 6.54 -16.35
CA ARG A 5 -8.56 6.47 -16.32
C ARG A 5 -8.02 5.76 -15.08
N MET A 6 -8.56 6.08 -13.89
CA MET A 6 -8.25 5.35 -12.67
C MET A 6 -8.66 3.87 -12.78
N ARG A 7 -9.81 3.55 -13.40
CA ARG A 7 -10.22 2.16 -13.67
C ARG A 7 -9.21 1.45 -14.57
N ALA A 8 -8.67 2.13 -15.58
CA ALA A 8 -7.64 1.63 -16.48
C ALA A 8 -6.21 1.65 -15.89
N GLN A 9 -6.03 2.20 -14.68
CA GLN A 9 -4.73 2.35 -14.00
C GLN A 9 -3.70 3.18 -14.80
N LYS A 10 -4.15 4.29 -15.41
CA LYS A 10 -3.32 5.19 -16.21
C LYS A 10 -3.18 6.59 -15.60
N ALA A 11 -2.10 7.31 -15.89
CA ALA A 11 -1.92 8.73 -15.59
C ALA A 11 -2.54 9.63 -16.68
N PRO A 12 -2.73 10.95 -16.44
CA PRO A 12 -3.42 11.85 -17.38
C PRO A 12 -2.79 11.93 -18.78
N ASP A 13 -1.47 11.77 -18.84
CA ASP A 13 -0.66 11.65 -20.07
C ASP A 13 -0.91 10.33 -20.84
N GLY A 14 -1.64 9.38 -20.25
CA GLY A 14 -1.92 8.06 -20.82
C GLY A 14 -0.94 6.97 -20.39
N SER A 15 0.15 7.30 -19.67
CA SER A 15 1.12 6.33 -19.18
C SER A 15 0.50 5.38 -18.15
N VAL A 16 1.03 4.16 -18.03
CA VAL A 16 0.51 3.16 -17.08
C VAL A 16 1.15 3.40 -15.72
N TRP A 17 0.34 3.46 -14.66
CA TRP A 17 0.87 3.62 -13.30
C TRP A 17 1.76 2.45 -12.88
N THR A 18 2.76 2.75 -12.05
CA THR A 18 3.58 1.72 -11.41
C THR A 18 2.69 0.74 -10.65
N ARG A 19 2.81 -0.55 -10.97
CA ARG A 19 2.04 -1.62 -10.34
C ARG A 19 2.43 -1.79 -8.87
N ARG A 20 1.58 -2.45 -8.08
CA ARG A 20 1.92 -2.83 -6.71
C ARG A 20 3.12 -3.78 -6.72
N LYS A 21 4.03 -3.62 -5.74
CA LYS A 21 5.14 -4.55 -5.55
C LYS A 21 4.60 -5.97 -5.31
N ARG A 22 5.23 -6.95 -5.96
CA ARG A 22 4.84 -8.35 -5.86
C ARG A 22 5.05 -8.86 -4.43
N ARG A 23 4.03 -9.49 -3.84
CA ARG A 23 4.14 -10.16 -2.54
C ARG A 23 4.49 -11.63 -2.75
N ILE A 24 5.78 -11.94 -2.57
CA ILE A 24 6.30 -13.29 -2.62
C ILE A 24 6.16 -13.91 -1.22
N SER A 25 5.44 -15.03 -1.13
CA SER A 25 5.31 -15.75 0.14
C SER A 25 6.55 -16.59 0.43
N ARG A 26 6.85 -16.76 1.72
CA ARG A 26 7.93 -17.63 2.22
C ARG A 26 7.31 -18.66 3.13
N LEU A 27 7.66 -19.92 2.92
CA LEU A 27 7.39 -20.99 3.87
C LEU A 27 8.47 -20.96 4.95
N GLN A 28 8.07 -20.85 6.20
CA GLN A 28 8.94 -21.04 7.35
C GLN A 28 9.15 -22.54 7.53
N GLU A 29 10.38 -23.02 7.35
CA GLU A 29 10.67 -24.45 7.45
C GLU A 29 11.02 -24.81 8.89
N ARG A 30 12.06 -24.18 9.44
CA ARG A 30 12.40 -24.28 10.87
C ARG A 30 13.30 -23.13 11.30
N ILE A 31 13.26 -22.83 12.58
CA ILE A 31 14.26 -21.99 13.25
C ILE A 31 14.86 -22.78 14.40
N SER A 32 16.18 -22.81 14.49
CA SER A 32 16.90 -23.49 15.56
C SER A 32 17.77 -22.50 16.32
N PHE A 33 17.79 -22.62 17.65
CA PHE A 33 18.53 -21.70 18.52
C PHE A 33 18.91 -22.36 19.85
N ILE A 34 19.89 -21.78 20.54
CA ILE A 34 20.31 -22.20 21.88
C ILE A 34 19.55 -21.39 22.93
N TRP A 35 18.86 -22.09 23.82
CA TRP A 35 18.15 -21.54 24.96
C TRP A 35 18.39 -22.43 26.18
N GLN A 36 18.80 -21.86 27.32
CA GLN A 36 19.21 -22.61 28.52
C GLN A 36 20.21 -23.76 28.21
N ASN A 37 21.23 -23.48 27.40
CA ASN A 37 22.23 -24.45 26.91
C ASN A 37 21.65 -25.66 26.16
N GLN A 38 20.37 -25.61 25.75
CA GLN A 38 19.72 -26.64 24.94
C GLN A 38 19.46 -26.09 23.54
N ASN A 39 19.66 -26.92 22.52
CA ASN A 39 19.18 -26.61 21.19
C ASN A 39 17.65 -26.76 21.16
N ARG A 40 16.97 -25.79 20.57
CA ARG A 40 15.53 -25.75 20.39
C ARG A 40 15.22 -25.53 18.93
N THR A 41 14.30 -26.32 18.40
CA THR A 41 13.82 -26.15 17.03
C THR A 41 12.33 -25.83 17.01
N LEU A 42 11.97 -24.71 16.38
CA LEU A 42 10.58 -24.31 16.19
C LEU A 42 10.16 -24.40 14.72
N LYS A 43 8.93 -24.87 14.51
CA LYS A 43 8.18 -24.76 13.25
C LYS A 43 7.11 -23.69 13.37
N ASN A 44 6.72 -23.11 12.21
CA ASN A 44 5.65 -22.12 12.09
C ASN A 44 5.75 -20.98 13.13
N TRP A 45 6.95 -20.44 13.30
CA TRP A 45 7.19 -19.48 14.36
C TRP A 45 6.77 -18.06 13.95
N HIS A 46 6.34 -17.27 14.92
CA HIS A 46 6.11 -15.86 14.74
C HIS A 46 6.81 -15.06 15.85
N HIS A 47 7.08 -13.80 15.53
CA HIS A 47 7.57 -12.85 16.52
C HIS A 47 6.39 -12.28 17.30
N GLY A 48 6.65 -11.91 18.55
CA GLY A 48 5.66 -11.29 19.42
C GLY A 48 6.30 -10.34 20.40
N SER A 49 5.50 -9.86 21.35
CA SER A 49 5.96 -9.05 22.47
C SER A 49 5.26 -9.53 23.73
N GLY A 50 6.04 -9.92 24.73
CA GLY A 50 5.57 -10.32 26.06
C GLY A 50 5.98 -9.29 27.12
N LYS A 51 5.70 -9.62 28.39
CA LYS A 51 5.96 -8.73 29.54
C LYS A 51 7.42 -8.26 29.62
N TYR A 52 8.36 -9.14 29.26
CA TYR A 52 9.80 -8.88 29.38
C TYR A 52 10.47 -8.56 28.03
N GLY A 53 9.70 -8.25 26.99
CA GLY A 53 10.24 -7.81 25.69
C GLY A 53 9.85 -8.72 24.53
N GLN A 54 10.69 -8.74 23.50
CA GLN A 54 10.38 -9.46 22.25
C GLN A 54 10.41 -10.97 22.45
N THR A 55 9.42 -11.66 21.91
CA THR A 55 9.31 -13.11 21.98
C THR A 55 9.36 -13.76 20.61
N ILE A 56 9.64 -15.05 20.60
CA ILE A 56 9.43 -15.95 19.47
C ILE A 56 8.53 -17.09 19.95
N THR A 57 7.44 -17.32 19.23
CA THR A 57 6.45 -18.34 19.56
C THR A 57 6.30 -19.27 18.37
N GLY A 58 6.29 -20.58 18.60
CA GLY A 58 6.13 -21.56 17.54
C GLY A 58 5.93 -22.97 18.09
N TRP A 59 5.75 -23.94 17.20
CA TRP A 59 5.68 -25.35 17.57
C TRP A 59 7.09 -25.87 17.86
N ASP A 60 7.40 -26.16 19.12
CA ASP A 60 8.65 -26.78 19.55
C ASP A 60 8.63 -28.27 19.18
N GLU A 61 9.55 -28.67 18.30
CA GLU A 61 9.70 -30.05 17.85
C GLU A 61 10.19 -30.96 18.99
N ASP A 62 11.05 -30.44 19.87
CA ASP A 62 11.68 -31.22 20.94
C ASP A 62 10.70 -31.52 22.09
N ARG A 63 9.63 -30.72 22.18
CA ARG A 63 8.62 -30.82 23.25
C ARG A 63 7.19 -31.02 22.74
N SER A 64 7.03 -31.22 21.42
CA SER A 64 5.76 -31.48 20.75
C SER A 64 4.62 -30.54 21.17
N GLY A 65 4.85 -29.22 21.12
CA GLY A 65 3.81 -28.26 21.48
C GLY A 65 4.18 -26.80 21.23
N ILE A 66 3.19 -25.91 21.30
CA ILE A 66 3.40 -24.47 21.11
C ILE A 66 4.14 -23.92 22.33
N ARG A 67 5.28 -23.26 22.08
CA ARG A 67 6.08 -22.62 23.12
C ARG A 67 6.51 -21.23 22.70
N THR A 68 6.67 -20.39 23.72
CA THR A 68 7.15 -19.01 23.58
C THR A 68 8.47 -18.87 24.31
N PHE A 69 9.45 -18.29 23.64
CA PHE A 69 10.78 -18.00 24.19
C PHE A 69 11.02 -16.49 24.10
N TYR A 70 11.61 -15.90 25.14
CA TYR A 70 12.06 -14.52 25.06
C TYR A 70 13.33 -14.44 24.23
N ARG A 71 13.41 -13.47 23.31
CA ARG A 71 14.58 -13.31 22.44
C ARG A 71 15.84 -12.93 23.23
N SER A 72 15.68 -12.28 24.38
CA SER A 72 16.76 -11.98 25.32
C SER A 72 17.45 -13.22 25.87
N ASP A 73 16.71 -14.32 26.01
CA ASP A 73 17.18 -15.55 26.64
C ASP A 73 17.78 -16.52 25.62
N ILE A 74 17.68 -16.16 24.33
CA ILE A 74 18.27 -16.93 23.24
C ILE A 74 19.74 -16.53 23.12
N LEU A 75 20.62 -17.44 23.52
CA LEU A 75 22.07 -17.23 23.47
C LEU A 75 22.55 -17.07 22.03
N ARG A 76 22.05 -17.91 21.11
CA ARG A 76 22.49 -17.91 19.71
C ARG A 76 21.45 -18.55 18.79
N PHE A 77 21.19 -17.92 17.65
CA PHE A 77 20.48 -18.55 16.54
C PHE A 77 21.44 -19.47 15.77
N LEU A 78 21.05 -20.73 15.60
CA LEU A 78 21.83 -21.71 14.84
C LEU A 78 21.44 -21.68 13.36
N GLU A 79 20.15 -21.65 13.08
CA GLU A 79 19.62 -21.76 11.73
C GLU A 79 18.27 -21.07 11.60
N ILE A 80 18.06 -20.32 10.52
CA ILE A 80 16.75 -19.77 10.15
C ILE A 80 16.47 -20.20 8.70
N ARG A 81 15.80 -21.33 8.52
CA ARG A 81 15.40 -21.80 7.18
C ARG A 81 14.03 -21.26 6.81
N THR A 82 14.03 -20.37 5.82
CA THR A 82 12.80 -19.99 5.11
C THR A 82 12.98 -20.27 3.63
N ARG A 83 12.07 -21.03 3.03
CA ARG A 83 12.06 -21.30 1.59
C ARG A 83 11.08 -20.36 0.91
N ARG A 84 11.51 -19.67 -0.15
CA ARG A 84 10.58 -18.92 -1.00
C ARG A 84 9.63 -19.92 -1.64
N ILE A 85 8.34 -19.66 -1.52
CA ILE A 85 7.33 -20.40 -2.29
C ILE A 85 6.87 -19.51 -3.43
N ASN A 86 6.71 -20.08 -4.62
CA ASN A 86 6.22 -19.37 -5.81
C ASN A 86 4.71 -19.15 -5.74
N ARG A 87 4.18 -18.73 -4.58
CA ARG A 87 2.80 -18.27 -4.43
C ARG A 87 2.79 -16.76 -4.44
N ASP A 88 2.26 -16.20 -5.53
CA ASP A 88 2.00 -14.78 -5.63
C ASP A 88 0.73 -14.44 -4.86
N THR A 89 0.87 -13.62 -3.82
CA THR A 89 -0.26 -13.17 -2.99
C THR A 89 -0.56 -11.68 -3.20
N THR A 90 -0.08 -11.12 -4.32
CA THR A 90 -0.31 -9.72 -4.67
C THR A 90 -1.79 -9.48 -4.93
N LYS A 91 -2.35 -8.44 -4.30
CA LYS A 91 -3.74 -8.05 -4.53
C LYS A 91 -3.97 -7.72 -6.01
N THR A 92 -4.87 -8.47 -6.64
CA THR A 92 -5.28 -8.31 -8.05
C THR A 92 -6.28 -7.17 -8.27
N VAL A 93 -6.99 -6.74 -7.23
CA VAL A 93 -7.97 -5.65 -7.31
C VAL A 93 -7.29 -4.35 -7.76
N PRO A 94 -7.81 -3.63 -8.77
CA PRO A 94 -7.26 -2.36 -9.23
C PRO A 94 -7.06 -1.35 -8.08
N MET A 95 -6.02 -0.51 -8.16
CA MET A 95 -5.83 0.56 -7.17
C MET A 95 -6.95 1.59 -7.28
N PHE A 96 -7.28 2.23 -6.16
CA PHE A 96 -8.26 3.33 -6.10
C PHE A 96 -9.68 2.96 -6.57
N ALA A 97 -10.04 1.68 -6.58
CA ALA A 97 -11.35 1.20 -7.00
C ALA A 97 -12.51 1.89 -6.26
N LYS A 98 -12.31 2.23 -4.97
CA LYS A 98 -13.27 3.02 -4.17
C LYS A 98 -13.12 4.52 -4.42
N LEU A 99 -11.89 5.05 -4.33
CA LEU A 99 -11.63 6.49 -4.49
C LEU A 99 -12.14 7.05 -5.83
N ARG A 100 -12.11 6.26 -6.91
CA ARG A 100 -12.62 6.69 -8.23
C ARG A 100 -14.14 6.91 -8.28
N THR A 101 -14.89 6.55 -7.25
CA THR A 101 -16.37 6.64 -7.25
C THR A 101 -16.84 8.00 -6.74
N ALA A 102 -17.99 8.46 -7.22
CA ALA A 102 -18.57 9.75 -6.83
C ALA A 102 -18.79 9.88 -5.31
N ARG A 103 -18.99 8.75 -4.60
CA ARG A 103 -19.12 8.72 -3.14
C ARG A 103 -17.94 9.38 -2.42
N TYR A 104 -16.72 9.25 -2.96
CA TYR A 104 -15.50 9.77 -2.34
C TYR A 104 -15.07 11.12 -2.91
N LEU A 105 -15.60 11.51 -4.07
CA LEU A 105 -15.33 12.80 -4.70
C LEU A 105 -16.25 13.86 -4.09
N LYS A 106 -15.66 14.93 -3.58
CA LYS A 106 -16.37 16.06 -2.98
C LYS A 106 -16.25 17.27 -3.88
N VAL A 107 -17.38 17.92 -4.11
CA VAL A 107 -17.47 19.18 -4.83
C VAL A 107 -17.79 20.26 -3.80
N LYS A 108 -17.06 21.36 -3.86
CA LYS A 108 -17.36 22.59 -3.12
C LYS A 108 -17.43 23.71 -4.13
N ALA A 109 -18.45 24.53 -4.05
CA ALA A 109 -18.61 25.72 -4.87
C ALA A 109 -18.65 26.93 -3.95
N ASP A 110 -17.97 27.99 -4.33
CA ASP A 110 -17.98 29.30 -3.69
C ASP A 110 -17.99 30.40 -4.74
N ALA A 111 -17.97 31.66 -4.30
CA ALA A 111 -18.00 32.82 -5.20
C ALA A 111 -16.78 32.91 -6.13
N SER A 112 -15.66 32.26 -5.78
CA SER A 112 -14.42 32.22 -6.57
C SER A 112 -14.35 31.05 -7.54
N GLY A 113 -15.21 30.04 -7.40
CA GLY A 113 -15.33 28.94 -8.36
C GLY A 113 -15.74 27.61 -7.74
N VAL A 114 -15.35 26.53 -8.42
CA VAL A 114 -15.69 25.15 -8.03
C VAL A 114 -14.42 24.34 -7.79
N THR A 115 -14.29 23.78 -6.59
CA THR A 115 -13.23 22.87 -6.22
C THR A 115 -13.76 21.44 -6.17
N VAL A 116 -13.02 20.51 -6.78
CA VAL A 116 -13.30 19.08 -6.75
C VAL A 116 -12.12 18.34 -6.12
N GLY A 117 -12.39 17.53 -5.10
CA GLY A 117 -11.33 16.84 -4.38
C GLY A 117 -11.82 15.74 -3.45
N TYR A 118 -10.98 15.37 -2.50
CA TYR A 118 -11.28 14.36 -1.49
C TYR A 118 -11.28 15.00 -0.10
N SER A 119 -11.82 14.30 0.91
CA SER A 119 -11.81 14.74 2.31
C SER A 119 -11.34 13.65 3.27
N GLY A 120 -10.91 14.05 4.48
CA GLY A 120 -10.47 13.14 5.55
C GLY A 120 -9.38 12.16 5.09
N VAL A 121 -9.54 10.89 5.47
CA VAL A 121 -8.59 9.82 5.11
C VAL A 121 -8.46 9.63 3.60
N ALA A 122 -9.54 9.82 2.84
CA ALA A 122 -9.48 9.72 1.38
C ALA A 122 -8.60 10.83 0.78
N ALA A 123 -8.64 12.04 1.33
CA ALA A 123 -7.74 13.13 0.93
C ALA A 123 -6.27 12.82 1.21
N ARG A 124 -5.98 12.26 2.39
CA ARG A 124 -4.62 11.86 2.74
C ARG A 124 -4.08 10.82 1.76
N ILE A 125 -4.83 9.75 1.52
CA ILE A 125 -4.45 8.69 0.56
C ILE A 125 -4.29 9.29 -0.84
N ALA A 126 -5.24 10.12 -1.27
CA ALA A 126 -5.20 10.73 -2.59
C ALA A 126 -3.96 11.62 -2.75
N ARG A 127 -3.64 12.46 -1.78
CA ARG A 127 -2.46 13.34 -1.78
C ARG A 127 -1.16 12.56 -1.89
N VAL A 128 -0.98 11.57 -1.01
CA VAL A 128 0.22 10.71 -0.99
C VAL A 128 0.47 10.09 -2.35
N HIS A 129 -0.59 9.61 -3.00
CA HIS A 129 -0.47 9.03 -4.32
C HIS A 129 -0.38 10.07 -5.44
N GLN A 130 -1.08 11.20 -5.35
CA GLN A 130 -1.06 12.27 -6.33
C GLN A 130 0.37 12.78 -6.53
N PHE A 131 1.07 13.06 -5.42
CA PHE A 131 2.40 13.69 -5.44
C PHE A 131 3.54 12.70 -5.19
N GLY A 132 3.24 11.43 -4.87
CA GLY A 132 4.26 10.43 -4.60
C GLY A 132 4.98 10.65 -3.26
N GLU A 133 4.22 10.94 -2.21
CA GLU A 133 4.75 11.26 -0.88
C GLU A 133 5.10 10.00 -0.07
N ARG A 134 5.76 10.22 1.07
CA ARG A 134 6.01 9.22 2.09
C ARG A 134 4.83 9.15 3.07
N ASP A 135 4.33 7.95 3.37
CA ASP A 135 3.27 7.76 4.37
C ASP A 135 3.58 6.59 5.31
N ARG A 136 2.95 6.63 6.49
CA ARG A 136 3.12 5.64 7.55
C ARG A 136 2.21 4.44 7.30
N VAL A 137 2.79 3.25 7.15
CA VAL A 137 2.05 2.00 6.89
C VAL A 137 1.77 1.18 8.14
N ALA A 138 2.61 1.30 9.16
CA ALA A 138 2.44 0.70 10.48
C ALA A 138 3.17 1.54 11.54
N ALA A 139 3.04 1.19 12.82
CA ALA A 139 3.83 1.85 13.87
C ALA A 139 5.33 1.72 13.56
N GLY A 140 6.03 2.86 13.43
CA GLY A 140 7.45 2.91 13.10
C GLY A 140 7.82 2.54 11.65
N MET A 141 6.86 2.18 10.79
CA MET A 141 7.13 1.79 9.40
C MET A 141 6.57 2.82 8.43
N TYR A 142 7.44 3.36 7.58
CA TYR A 142 7.11 4.33 6.54
C TYR A 142 7.50 3.78 5.18
N THR A 143 6.78 4.21 4.13
CA THR A 143 7.11 3.84 2.76
C THR A 143 6.92 5.01 1.82
N ASP A 144 7.80 5.11 0.82
CA ASP A 144 7.67 6.06 -0.28
C ASP A 144 6.76 5.48 -1.35
N TYR A 145 5.77 6.26 -1.77
CA TYR A 145 4.85 5.87 -2.82
C TYR A 145 5.26 6.50 -4.15
N PRO A 146 5.27 5.75 -5.27
CA PRO A 146 5.43 6.39 -6.55
C PRO A 146 4.17 7.21 -6.89
N ALA A 147 4.40 8.35 -7.55
CA ALA A 147 3.34 9.24 -8.00
C ALA A 147 2.37 8.53 -8.95
N ARG A 148 1.09 8.74 -8.71
CA ARG A 148 -0.07 8.22 -9.44
C ARG A 148 -1.12 9.30 -9.42
N GLU A 149 -1.03 10.19 -10.39
CA GLU A 149 -1.87 11.37 -10.49
C GLU A 149 -3.35 10.98 -10.67
N LEU A 150 -4.14 11.10 -9.60
CA LEU A 150 -5.53 10.66 -9.54
C LEU A 150 -6.48 11.67 -10.15
N LEU A 151 -6.25 12.96 -9.86
CA LEU A 151 -6.98 14.09 -10.42
C LEU A 151 -6.01 14.85 -11.31
N GLY A 152 -6.37 15.01 -12.57
CA GLY A 152 -5.56 15.73 -13.55
C GLY A 152 -6.39 16.03 -14.78
N ILE A 153 -5.89 16.96 -15.59
CA ILE A 153 -6.46 17.33 -16.88
C ILE A 153 -5.70 16.52 -17.93
N THR A 154 -6.41 15.75 -18.74
CA THR A 154 -5.79 15.01 -19.85
C THR A 154 -5.64 15.92 -21.07
N PRO A 155 -4.76 15.59 -22.03
CA PRO A 155 -4.70 16.34 -23.29
C PRO A 155 -6.05 16.42 -24.04
N ALA A 156 -6.91 15.41 -23.86
CA ALA A 156 -8.26 15.44 -24.41
C ALA A 156 -9.18 16.40 -23.66
N ASP A 157 -9.05 16.49 -22.33
CA ASP A 157 -9.75 17.48 -21.52
C ASP A 157 -9.30 18.90 -21.90
N GLU A 158 -7.99 19.13 -22.07
CA GLU A 158 -7.44 20.44 -22.48
C GLU A 158 -8.02 20.91 -23.82
N ARG A 159 -8.01 20.05 -24.84
CA ARG A 159 -8.60 20.37 -26.15
C ARG A 159 -10.10 20.66 -26.05
N LEU A 160 -10.82 19.91 -25.21
CA LEU A 160 -12.23 20.13 -24.99
C LEU A 160 -12.48 21.48 -24.31
N ILE A 161 -11.72 21.80 -23.26
CA ILE A 161 -11.79 23.09 -22.56
C ILE A 161 -11.49 24.23 -23.52
N GLN A 162 -10.40 24.13 -24.29
CA GLN A 162 -10.01 25.14 -25.28
C GLN A 162 -11.12 25.38 -26.29
N ARG A 163 -11.71 24.30 -26.83
CA ARG A 163 -12.83 24.41 -27.77
C ARG A 163 -14.03 25.12 -27.15
N ILE A 164 -14.44 24.73 -25.95
CA ILE A 164 -15.56 25.35 -25.24
C ILE A 164 -15.31 26.83 -25.02
N ILE A 165 -14.09 27.22 -24.63
CA ILE A 165 -13.72 28.62 -24.43
C ILE A 165 -13.82 29.40 -25.75
N MET A 166 -13.22 28.90 -26.82
CA MET A 166 -13.24 29.56 -28.13
C MET A 166 -14.66 29.72 -28.68
N ASP A 167 -15.49 28.68 -28.58
CA ASP A 167 -16.89 28.73 -29.04
C ASP A 167 -17.70 29.77 -28.26
N ASN A 168 -17.44 29.95 -26.97
CA ASN A 168 -18.12 30.96 -26.15
C ASN A 168 -17.64 32.38 -26.45
N ILE A 169 -16.34 32.57 -26.67
CA ILE A 169 -15.81 33.88 -27.09
C ILE A 169 -16.39 34.26 -28.46
N ALA A 170 -16.39 33.34 -29.42
CA ALA A 170 -16.95 33.60 -30.75
C ALA A 170 -18.44 34.00 -30.69
N ARG A 171 -19.23 33.35 -29.83
CA ARG A 171 -20.64 33.72 -29.60
C ARG A 171 -20.83 35.08 -28.92
N ALA A 172 -19.88 35.53 -28.10
CA ALA A 172 -19.98 36.79 -27.39
C ALA A 172 -19.56 38.01 -28.24
N VAL A 173 -18.84 37.77 -29.34
CA VAL A 173 -18.33 38.82 -30.25
C VAL A 173 -19.14 38.92 -31.54
N ALA A 174 -20.03 37.94 -31.80
CA ALA A 174 -21.01 37.96 -32.89
C ALA A 174 -22.32 38.62 -32.45
#